data_AF-A0A7S3WVW2-F1
#
_entry.id   AF-A0A7S3WVW2-F1
#
_cell.length_a   1.000
_cell.length_b   1.000
_cell.length_c   1.000
_cell.angle_alpha   90.00
_cell.angle_beta   90.00
_cell.angle_gamma   90.00
#
_symmetry.space_group_name_H-M   'P 1'
#
loop_
_entity.id
_entity.type
_entity.pdbx_description
1 polymer ?
#
loop_
_entity_poly.entity_id
_entity_poly.type
_entity_poly.pdbx_seq_one_letter_code
_entity_poly.pdbx_strand_id
1 'polypeptide(L)'
;SGGGGGGERGERGDWSASIPLPLKALNELCFGSLESLPGGKLRHSFPEEYAARAMDLLHYRYPGVGGESYMDLVTNCREVVLALERMRTDVAVVCDVAVARVLLGYFTGTPIEQIPEIAISPGLGLVELVRGHSGFSIEHHDIFDVGRPSLLAS
;
A
#
# COMPACT_ATOMS: atom_id res chain seq x y z
N SER A 1 -27.97 43.22 -17.12
CA SER A 1 -28.23 42.60 -15.81
C SER A 1 -27.85 41.13 -15.91
N GLY A 2 -26.67 40.77 -15.39
CA GLY A 2 -26.11 39.42 -15.50
C GLY A 2 -26.81 38.45 -14.56
N GLY A 3 -27.36 37.36 -15.13
CA GLY A 3 -27.80 36.19 -14.37
C GLY A 3 -26.62 35.24 -14.20
N GLY A 4 -26.03 35.23 -13.01
CA GLY A 4 -25.06 34.22 -12.60
C GLY A 4 -25.81 32.94 -12.21
N GLY A 5 -25.81 31.94 -13.09
CA GLY A 5 -26.21 30.57 -12.76
C GLY A 5 -25.18 29.97 -11.81
N GLY A 6 -25.57 29.78 -10.56
CA GLY A 6 -24.76 29.09 -9.56
C GLY A 6 -24.60 27.63 -9.97
N GLY A 7 -23.39 27.26 -10.39
CA GLY A 7 -23.00 25.87 -10.56
C GLY A 7 -23.11 25.15 -9.22
N GLU A 8 -23.82 24.03 -9.23
CA GLU A 8 -23.95 23.08 -8.13
C GLU A 8 -22.55 22.65 -7.69
N ARG A 9 -22.13 23.16 -6.54
CA ARG A 9 -20.85 22.81 -5.93
C ARG A 9 -21.08 21.45 -5.27
N GLY A 10 -20.65 20.38 -5.95
CA GLY A 10 -20.76 19.01 -5.48
C GLY A 10 -20.41 18.88 -4.00
N GLU A 11 -21.27 18.18 -3.27
CA GLU A 11 -21.15 17.95 -1.84
C GLU A 11 -19.75 17.41 -1.53
N ARG A 12 -18.96 18.16 -0.74
CA ARG A 12 -17.68 17.67 -0.25
C ARG A 12 -17.99 16.55 0.73
N GLY A 13 -17.69 15.31 0.34
CA GLY A 13 -17.82 14.14 1.20
C GLY A 13 -17.14 14.39 2.56
N ASP A 14 -17.85 14.04 3.62
CA ASP A 14 -17.34 14.13 4.98
C ASP A 14 -16.32 13.00 5.22
N TRP A 15 -15.04 13.27 4.95
CA TRP A 15 -13.92 12.35 5.18
C TRP A 15 -13.52 12.24 6.66
N SER A 16 -14.35 12.72 7.60
CA SER A 16 -14.02 12.74 9.03
C SER A 16 -14.07 11.37 9.73
N ALA A 17 -14.61 10.35 9.06
CA ALA A 17 -14.66 8.99 9.59
C ALA A 17 -13.30 8.30 9.47
N SER A 18 -12.48 8.38 10.52
CA SER A 18 -11.26 7.57 10.64
C SER A 18 -11.58 6.20 11.23
N ILE A 19 -11.02 5.15 10.64
CA ILE A 19 -11.08 3.80 11.20
C ILE A 19 -10.03 3.73 12.32
N PRO A 20 -10.40 3.48 13.59
CA PRO A 20 -9.41 3.29 14.64
C PRO A 20 -8.68 1.97 14.40
N LEU A 21 -7.46 2.05 13.91
CA LEU A 21 -6.56 0.92 13.73
C LEU A 21 -5.46 0.95 14.79
N PRO A 22 -4.86 -0.21 15.13
CA PRO A 22 -3.65 -0.23 15.94
C PRO A 22 -2.57 0.65 15.30
N LEU A 23 -1.83 1.41 16.11
CA LEU A 23 -0.82 2.39 15.66
C LEU A 23 0.23 1.83 14.70
N LYS A 24 0.46 0.51 14.68
CA LYS A 24 1.45 -0.16 13.84
C LYS A 24 0.87 -0.82 12.59
N ALA A 25 -0.45 -0.87 12.44
CA ALA A 25 -1.09 -1.77 11.48
C ALA A 25 -0.81 -1.41 10.01
N LEU A 26 -0.42 -0.15 9.74
CA LEU A 26 -0.11 0.37 8.41
C LEU A 26 1.32 0.93 8.31
N ASN A 27 2.17 0.69 9.31
CA ASN A 27 3.56 1.16 9.27
C ASN A 27 4.37 0.28 8.31
N GLU A 28 5.35 0.88 7.62
CA GLU A 28 6.34 0.13 6.84
C GLU A 28 7.03 -0.95 7.67
N LEU A 29 7.46 -2.01 6.98
CA LEU A 29 8.30 -3.07 7.51
C LEU A 29 9.56 -2.49 8.18
N CYS A 30 9.76 -2.75 9.47
CA CYS A 30 10.93 -2.26 10.18
C CYS A 30 12.19 -3.05 9.79
N PHE A 31 13.19 -2.35 9.26
CA PHE A 31 14.48 -2.93 8.85
C PHE A 31 15.48 -3.07 10.01
N GLY A 32 15.06 -2.77 11.24
CA GLY A 32 15.88 -2.88 12.45
C GLY A 32 17.18 -2.09 12.34
N SER A 33 18.32 -2.75 12.58
CA SER A 33 19.63 -2.09 12.49
C SER A 33 20.02 -1.65 11.07
N LEU A 34 19.30 -2.10 10.05
CA LEU A 34 19.57 -1.78 8.65
C LEU A 34 18.82 -0.54 8.12
N GLU A 35 17.97 0.13 8.92
CA GLU A 35 17.22 1.33 8.48
C GLU A 35 18.12 2.48 8.03
N SER A 36 19.30 2.62 8.65
CA SER A 36 20.25 3.69 8.30
C SER A 36 21.06 3.40 7.04
N LEU A 37 20.92 2.21 6.45
CA LEU A 37 21.72 1.81 5.30
C LEU A 37 21.20 2.46 4.01
N PRO A 38 22.03 3.21 3.27
CA PRO A 38 21.60 3.77 2.00
C PRO A 38 21.15 2.69 1.01
N GLY A 39 20.12 3.03 0.22
CA GLY A 39 19.57 2.15 -0.81
C GLY A 39 20.66 1.53 -1.70
N GLY A 40 20.55 0.23 -1.93
CA GLY A 40 21.49 -0.52 -2.79
C GLY A 40 22.81 -0.95 -2.13
N LYS A 41 23.09 -0.56 -0.87
CA LYS A 41 24.34 -0.97 -0.19
C LYS A 41 24.29 -2.31 0.53
N LEU A 42 23.10 -2.87 0.78
CA LEU A 42 22.92 -4.13 1.52
C LEU A 42 23.83 -5.25 1.01
N ARG A 43 23.85 -5.47 -0.31
CA ARG A 43 24.65 -6.51 -0.96
C ARG A 43 26.16 -6.40 -0.69
N HIS A 44 26.67 -5.17 -0.56
CA HIS A 44 28.11 -4.93 -0.40
C HIS A 44 28.51 -4.85 1.07
N SER A 45 27.68 -4.23 1.92
CA SER A 45 27.97 -4.03 3.33
C SER A 45 27.62 -5.23 4.21
N PHE A 46 26.58 -5.99 3.86
CA PHE A 46 26.10 -7.16 4.59
C PHE A 46 25.72 -8.29 3.62
N PRO A 47 26.71 -8.94 2.96
CA PRO A 47 26.45 -9.94 1.93
C PRO A 47 25.71 -11.18 2.47
N GLU A 48 25.96 -11.56 3.72
CA GLU A 48 25.26 -12.68 4.38
C GLU A 48 23.77 -12.37 4.58
N GLU A 49 23.44 -11.17 5.07
CA GLU A 49 22.06 -10.71 5.22
C GLU A 49 21.36 -10.59 3.86
N TYR A 50 22.06 -10.09 2.84
CA TYR A 50 21.53 -10.04 1.49
C TYR A 50 21.19 -11.44 0.95
N ALA A 51 22.06 -12.42 1.17
CA ALA A 51 21.84 -13.81 0.75
C ALA A 51 20.72 -14.49 1.54
N ALA A 52 20.68 -14.31 2.86
CA ALA A 52 19.62 -14.84 3.73
C ALA A 52 18.25 -14.28 3.33
N ARG A 53 18.18 -12.96 3.10
CA ARG A 53 16.98 -12.28 2.60
C ARG A 53 16.52 -12.81 1.24
N ALA A 54 17.46 -13.06 0.32
CA ALA A 54 17.14 -13.56 -1.01
C ALA A 54 16.67 -15.03 -1.02
N MET A 55 17.08 -15.80 -0.02
CA MET A 55 16.73 -17.22 0.11
C MET A 55 15.30 -17.43 0.60
N ASP A 56 14.82 -16.60 1.54
CA ASP A 56 13.44 -16.67 2.03
C ASP A 56 12.99 -15.28 2.51
N LEU A 57 12.51 -14.45 1.58
CA LEU A 57 12.09 -13.08 1.90
C LEU A 57 10.86 -13.03 2.80
N LEU A 58 10.00 -14.06 2.76
CA LEU A 58 8.78 -14.12 3.56
C LEU A 58 9.11 -14.26 5.05
N HIS A 59 10.03 -15.17 5.39
CA HIS A 59 10.37 -15.49 6.77
C HIS A 59 11.63 -14.78 7.28
N TYR A 60 12.47 -14.24 6.40
CA TYR A 60 13.64 -13.46 6.79
C TYR A 60 13.22 -12.27 7.67
N ARG A 61 13.76 -12.24 8.89
CA ARG A 61 13.57 -11.16 9.84
C ARG A 61 14.81 -10.26 9.81
N TYR A 62 14.60 -8.97 9.56
CA TYR A 62 15.70 -8.00 9.61
C TYR A 62 16.38 -7.99 10.99
N PRO A 63 17.71 -7.89 11.07
CA PRO A 63 18.44 -7.92 12.33
C PRO A 63 18.24 -6.65 13.15
N GLY A 64 18.49 -6.74 14.46
CA GLY A 64 18.44 -5.60 15.38
C GLY A 64 17.10 -5.43 16.09
N VAL A 65 17.02 -4.38 16.92
CA VAL A 65 15.84 -4.11 17.74
C VAL A 65 14.68 -3.71 16.84
N GLY A 66 13.55 -4.42 16.97
CA GLY A 66 12.32 -4.12 16.24
C GLY A 66 12.30 -4.61 14.79
N GLY A 67 13.33 -5.34 14.32
CA GLY A 67 13.33 -5.89 12.96
C GLY A 67 12.20 -6.89 12.71
N GLU A 68 11.55 -6.75 11.56
CA GLU A 68 10.35 -7.50 11.18
C GLU A 68 10.62 -8.39 9.96
N SER A 69 9.77 -9.40 9.76
CA SER A 69 9.64 -10.15 8.51
C SER A 69 8.33 -9.80 7.80
N TYR A 70 8.19 -10.20 6.54
CA TYR A 70 6.90 -10.06 5.85
C TYR A 70 5.77 -10.82 6.56
N MET A 71 6.08 -11.93 7.24
CA MET A 71 5.10 -12.66 8.05
C MET A 71 4.58 -11.86 9.25
N ASP A 72 5.44 -11.04 9.88
CA ASP A 72 4.98 -10.11 10.93
C ASP A 72 4.04 -9.07 10.34
N LEU A 73 4.37 -8.55 9.16
CA LEU A 73 3.54 -7.57 8.47
C LEU A 73 2.17 -8.13 8.10
N VAL A 74 2.11 -9.37 7.60
CA VAL A 74 0.85 -10.10 7.36
C VAL A 74 0.03 -10.22 8.63
N THR A 75 0.67 -10.55 9.75
CA THR A 75 0.00 -10.67 11.05
C THR A 75 -0.54 -9.32 11.53
N ASN A 76 0.25 -8.25 11.39
CA ASN A 76 -0.13 -6.89 11.78
C ASN A 76 -1.28 -6.33 10.93
N CYS A 77 -1.31 -6.65 9.63
CA CYS A 77 -2.35 -6.18 8.70
C CYS A 77 -3.70 -6.88 8.89
N ARG A 78 -3.78 -7.96 9.68
CA ARG A 78 -5.03 -8.74 9.86
C ARG A 78 -6.21 -7.87 10.30
N GLU A 79 -5.99 -6.98 11.26
CA GLU A 79 -7.06 -6.09 11.75
C GLU A 79 -7.46 -5.03 10.72
N VAL A 80 -6.50 -4.58 9.89
CA VAL A 80 -6.76 -3.66 8.77
C VAL A 80 -7.65 -4.34 7.74
N VAL A 81 -7.28 -5.54 7.31
CA VAL A 81 -8.04 -6.35 6.36
C VAL A 81 -9.47 -6.55 6.84
N LEU A 82 -9.64 -7.00 8.09
CA LEU A 82 -10.96 -7.20 8.68
C LEU A 82 -11.76 -5.89 8.77
N ALA A 83 -11.11 -4.76 9.02
CA ALA A 83 -11.78 -3.46 8.99
C ALA A 83 -12.25 -3.08 7.59
N LEU A 84 -11.37 -3.23 6.59
CA LEU A 84 -11.68 -2.94 5.19
C LEU A 84 -12.82 -3.82 4.66
N GLU A 85 -12.85 -5.12 5.00
CA GLU A 85 -13.93 -6.03 4.60
C GLU A 85 -15.31 -5.63 5.15
N ARG A 86 -15.35 -4.96 6.32
CA ARG A 86 -16.58 -4.49 6.95
C ARG A 86 -17.09 -3.17 6.39
N MET A 87 -16.25 -2.44 5.64
CA MET A 87 -16.63 -1.15 5.08
C MET A 87 -17.69 -1.31 3.99
N ARG A 88 -18.68 -0.43 4.02
CA ARG A 88 -19.80 -0.41 3.04
C ARG A 88 -19.72 0.76 2.07
N THR A 89 -18.71 1.61 2.24
CA THR A 89 -18.43 2.80 1.44
C THR A 89 -17.02 2.69 0.89
N ASP A 90 -16.69 3.55 -0.07
CA ASP A 90 -15.35 3.64 -0.62
C ASP A 90 -14.34 4.03 0.48
N VAL A 91 -13.16 3.42 0.42
CA VAL A 91 -12.07 3.64 1.38
C VAL A 91 -10.79 3.90 0.61
N ALA A 92 -10.10 4.98 0.98
CA ALA A 92 -8.73 5.22 0.55
C ALA A 92 -7.77 4.78 1.67
N VAL A 93 -6.80 3.92 1.34
CA VAL A 93 -5.74 3.51 2.26
C VAL A 93 -4.43 4.11 1.79
N VAL A 94 -3.76 4.85 2.68
CA VAL A 94 -2.42 5.39 2.46
C VAL A 94 -1.46 4.58 3.33
N CYS A 95 -0.50 3.91 2.71
CA CYS A 95 0.45 3.04 3.38
C CYS A 95 1.74 2.91 2.58
N ASP A 96 2.76 2.32 3.19
CA ASP A 96 4.05 2.07 2.56
C ASP A 96 4.04 0.81 1.67
N VAL A 97 5.14 0.57 0.96
CA VAL A 97 5.20 -0.40 -0.15
C VAL A 97 5.02 -1.84 0.35
N ALA A 98 5.67 -2.25 1.44
CA ALA A 98 5.50 -3.63 1.92
C ALA A 98 4.08 -3.88 2.43
N VAL A 99 3.45 -2.88 3.07
CA VAL A 99 2.05 -2.96 3.52
C VAL A 99 1.11 -3.08 2.33
N ALA A 100 1.31 -2.25 1.29
CA ALA A 100 0.54 -2.33 0.06
C ALA A 100 0.62 -3.72 -0.58
N ARG A 101 1.80 -4.36 -0.60
CA ARG A 101 1.94 -5.75 -1.09
C ARG A 101 1.05 -6.72 -0.29
N VAL A 102 1.05 -6.61 1.04
CA VAL A 102 0.24 -7.48 1.91
C VAL A 102 -1.26 -7.28 1.66
N LEU A 103 -1.71 -6.03 1.58
CA LEU A 103 -3.11 -5.72 1.32
C LEU A 103 -3.54 -6.18 -0.08
N LEU A 104 -2.75 -5.90 -1.11
CA LEU A 104 -3.01 -6.37 -2.47
C LEU A 104 -3.06 -7.90 -2.51
N GLY A 105 -2.05 -8.57 -1.97
CA GLY A 105 -1.98 -10.02 -1.94
C GLY A 105 -3.20 -10.68 -1.29
N TYR A 106 -3.72 -10.08 -0.22
CA TYR A 106 -4.96 -10.53 0.40
C TYR A 106 -6.16 -10.40 -0.56
N PHE A 107 -6.43 -9.20 -1.08
CA PHE A 107 -7.62 -8.94 -1.89
C PHE A 107 -7.58 -9.60 -3.27
N THR A 108 -6.39 -9.93 -3.78
CA THR A 108 -6.22 -10.63 -5.06
C THR A 108 -6.11 -12.15 -4.91
N GLY A 109 -6.10 -12.67 -3.68
CA GLY A 109 -5.95 -14.11 -3.41
C GLY A 109 -4.57 -14.66 -3.78
N THR A 110 -3.53 -13.81 -3.74
CA THR A 110 -2.15 -14.22 -4.05
C THR A 110 -1.63 -15.15 -2.95
N PRO A 111 -0.95 -16.26 -3.29
CA PRO A 111 -0.29 -17.11 -2.29
C PRO A 111 0.69 -16.31 -1.43
N ILE A 112 0.72 -16.60 -0.12
CA ILE A 112 1.48 -15.80 0.86
C ILE A 112 2.97 -15.73 0.53
N GLU A 113 3.53 -16.78 -0.06
CA GLU A 113 4.93 -16.89 -0.48
C GLU A 113 5.28 -15.91 -1.60
N GLN A 114 4.28 -15.51 -2.40
CA GLN A 114 4.46 -14.59 -3.54
C GLN A 114 4.18 -13.13 -3.16
N ILE A 115 3.59 -12.86 -1.99
CA ILE A 115 3.27 -11.51 -1.53
C ILE A 115 4.48 -10.56 -1.56
N PRO A 116 5.67 -10.94 -1.04
CA PRO A 116 6.84 -10.06 -1.05
C PRO A 116 7.31 -9.67 -2.46
N GLU A 117 6.94 -10.45 -3.47
CA GLU A 117 7.35 -10.30 -4.87
C GLU A 117 6.35 -9.49 -5.70
N ILE A 118 5.17 -9.15 -5.16
CA ILE A 118 4.18 -8.33 -5.85
C ILE A 118 4.86 -7.04 -6.34
N ALA A 119 4.84 -6.87 -7.65
CA ALA A 119 5.41 -5.72 -8.32
C ALA A 119 4.56 -4.49 -8.00
N ILE A 120 5.19 -3.49 -7.38
CA ILE A 120 4.61 -2.18 -7.17
C ILE A 120 5.45 -1.22 -7.99
N SER A 121 4.83 -0.59 -9.00
CA SER A 121 5.53 0.31 -9.90
C SER A 121 6.21 1.44 -9.11
N PRO A 122 7.52 1.68 -9.30
CA PRO A 122 8.23 2.75 -8.60
C PRO A 122 7.61 4.10 -8.96
N GLY A 123 6.80 4.65 -8.05
CA GLY A 123 6.12 5.94 -8.22
C GLY A 123 4.63 5.90 -8.56
N LEU A 124 3.96 4.75 -8.63
CA LEU A 124 2.48 4.74 -8.74
C LEU A 124 1.84 4.94 -7.37
N GLY A 125 0.73 5.66 -7.27
CA GLY A 125 -0.33 5.70 -8.28
C GLY A 125 -1.50 4.92 -7.71
N LEU A 126 -2.69 5.50 -7.77
CA LEU A 126 -3.89 4.98 -7.13
C LEU A 126 -4.15 3.58 -7.68
N VAL A 127 -4.08 2.57 -6.81
CA VAL A 127 -4.56 1.22 -7.13
C VAL A 127 -5.99 1.14 -6.66
N GLU A 128 -6.91 1.04 -7.61
CA GLU A 128 -8.32 0.90 -7.34
C GLU A 128 -8.70 -0.57 -7.35
N LEU A 129 -9.26 -1.03 -6.23
CA LEU A 129 -9.80 -2.37 -6.08
C LEU A 129 -11.33 -2.30 -6.15
N VAL A 130 -11.91 -2.74 -7.25
CA VAL A 130 -13.36 -2.75 -7.44
C VAL A 130 -13.89 -4.15 -7.15
N ARG A 131 -14.80 -4.27 -6.19
CA ARG A 131 -15.40 -5.55 -5.82
C ARG A 131 -16.33 -6.05 -6.93
N GLY A 132 -15.99 -7.20 -7.51
CA GLY A 132 -16.81 -7.91 -8.48
C GLY A 132 -17.48 -9.16 -7.88
N HIS A 133 -18.22 -9.90 -8.70
CA HIS A 133 -18.91 -11.12 -8.30
C HIS A 133 -17.94 -12.28 -7.93
N SER A 134 -16.72 -12.27 -8.48
CA SER A 134 -15.72 -13.34 -8.31
C SER A 134 -14.46 -12.91 -7.55
N GLY A 135 -14.47 -11.76 -6.87
CA GLY A 135 -13.29 -11.20 -6.20
C GLY A 135 -13.16 -9.71 -6.44
N PHE A 136 -11.94 -9.23 -6.69
CA PHE A 136 -11.65 -7.83 -6.98
C PHE A 136 -11.03 -7.69 -8.38
N SER A 137 -11.47 -6.68 -9.14
CA SER A 137 -10.70 -6.18 -10.28
C SER A 137 -9.74 -5.10 -9.79
N ILE A 138 -8.56 -5.05 -10.41
CA ILE A 138 -7.49 -4.11 -10.09
C ILE A 138 -7.34 -3.14 -11.26
N GLU A 139 -7.45 -1.85 -10.98
CA GLU A 139 -7.07 -0.79 -11.93
C GLU A 139 -5.89 0.00 -11.37
N HIS A 140 -4.90 0.26 -12.23
CA HIS A 140 -3.71 1.04 -11.88
C HIS A 140 -3.83 2.42 -12.51
N HIS A 141 -3.79 3.46 -11.69
CA HIS A 141 -3.88 4.85 -12.14
C HIS A 141 -2.59 5.60 -11.84
N ASP A 142 -2.07 6.33 -12.83
CA ASP A 142 -0.93 7.22 -12.64
C ASP A 142 -1.40 8.50 -11.92
N ILE A 143 -0.99 8.70 -10.66
CA ILE A 143 -1.36 9.90 -9.89
C ILE A 143 -0.87 11.19 -10.55
N PHE A 144 0.21 11.14 -11.33
CA PHE A 144 0.74 12.31 -12.03
C PHE A 144 -0.07 12.72 -13.28
N ASP A 145 -1.08 11.95 -13.68
CA ASP A 145 -2.03 12.33 -14.74
C ASP A 145 -3.35 12.92 -14.18
N VAL A 146 -3.61 12.75 -12.88
CA VAL A 146 -4.76 13.34 -12.17
C VAL A 146 -4.45 14.81 -11.82
N GLY A 147 -4.38 15.66 -12.84
CA GLY A 147 -4.09 17.09 -12.64
C GLY A 147 -3.83 17.92 -13.90
N ARG A 148 -3.72 17.31 -15.08
CA ARG A 148 -3.82 18.05 -16.35
C ARG A 148 -5.21 17.85 -16.92
N PRO A 149 -6.16 18.77 -16.68
CA PRO A 149 -7.27 18.88 -17.61
C PRO A 149 -6.67 19.08 -19.01
N SER A 150 -7.26 18.43 -20.00
CA SER A 150 -6.91 18.45 -21.43
C SER A 150 -7.03 19.83 -22.10
N LEU A 151 -6.70 20.93 -21.41
CA LEU A 151 -6.78 22.32 -21.84
C LEU A 151 -5.56 22.79 -22.64
N LEU A 152 -4.92 21.90 -23.39
CA LEU A 152 -4.02 22.27 -24.50
C LEU A 152 -4.36 21.54 -25.81
N ALA A 153 -5.56 20.95 -25.91
CA ALA A 153 -6.14 20.51 -27.17
C ALA A 153 -7.25 21.49 -27.60
N SER A 154 -6.85 22.72 -27.93
CA SER A 154 -7.55 23.67 -28.80
C SER A 154 -6.61 24.80 -29.20
#